data_AF-A0A562S7W0-F1
#
_entry.id   AF-A0A562S7W0-F1
#
_cell.length_a   1.000
_cell.length_b   1.000
_cell.length_c   1.000
_cell.angle_alpha   90.00
_cell.angle_beta   90.00
_cell.angle_gamma   90.00
#
_symmetry.space_group_name_H-M   'P 1'
#
loop_
_entity.id
_entity.type
_entity.pdbx_description
1 polymer ?
#
loop_
_entity_poly.entity_id
_entity_poly.type
_entity_poly.pdbx_seq_one_letter_code
_entity_poly.pdbx_strand_id
1 'polypeptide(L)' 'MNPMDLKRGIDLAAEAVVADLVKNSKQVTSNEEIAPVGTISANSDTEIGRYLAGGKAARENL' A
#
# COMPACT_ATOMS: atom_id res chain seq x y z
N MET A 1 -8.90 -35.43 -13.29
CA MET A 1 -9.08 -34.11 -12.65
C MET A 1 -10.04 -33.32 -13.53
N ASN A 2 -11.16 -32.87 -12.97
CA ASN A 2 -12.17 -32.14 -13.73
C ASN A 2 -11.78 -30.64 -13.75
N PRO A 3 -11.87 -29.91 -14.88
CA PRO A 3 -11.46 -28.51 -14.95
C PRO A 3 -12.15 -27.59 -13.93
N MET A 4 -13.36 -27.95 -13.51
CA MET A 4 -14.12 -27.23 -12.47
C MET A 4 -13.51 -27.39 -11.07
N ASP A 5 -12.91 -28.54 -10.76
CA ASP A 5 -12.24 -28.76 -9.47
C ASP A 5 -10.96 -27.94 -9.39
N LEU A 6 -10.25 -27.81 -10.52
CA LEU A 6 -9.07 -26.96 -10.63
C LEU A 6 -9.43 -25.49 -10.44
N LYS A 7 -10.48 -25.00 -11.12
CA LYS A 7 -10.97 -23.63 -10.93
C LYS A 7 -11.37 -23.38 -9.48
N ARG A 8 -12.16 -24.27 -8.88
CA ARG A 8 -12.57 -24.14 -7.48
C ARG A 8 -11.38 -24.12 -6.53
N GLY A 9 -10.39 -24.98 -6.75
CA GLY A 9 -9.15 -24.99 -5.95
C GLY A 9 -8.36 -23.69 -6.07
N ILE A 10 -8.24 -23.12 -7.28
CA ILE A 10 -7.58 -21.84 -7.52
C ILE A 10 -8.34 -20.69 -6.84
N ASP A 11 -9.67 -20.66 -6.98
CA ASP A 11 -10.49 -19.61 -6.39
C ASP A 11 -10.35 -19.62 -4.84
N LEU A 12 -10.41 -20.80 -4.21
CA LEU A 12 -10.20 -20.96 -2.76
C LEU A 12 -8.79 -20.56 -2.31
N ALA A 13 -7.76 -20.95 -3.07
CA ALA A 13 -6.39 -20.60 -2.76
C ALA A 13 -6.15 -19.08 -2.88
N ALA A 14 -6.72 -18.44 -3.92
CA ALA A 14 -6.63 -17.01 -4.11
C ALA A 14 -7.32 -16.25 -2.95
N GLU A 15 -8.51 -16.66 -2.54
CA GLU A 15 -9.21 -16.07 -1.40
C GLU A 15 -8.41 -16.18 -0.10
N ALA A 16 -7.83 -17.35 0.18
CA ALA A 16 -7.00 -17.56 1.36
C ALA A 16 -5.75 -16.66 1.35
N VAL A 17 -5.06 -16.57 0.21
CA VAL A 17 -3.86 -15.72 0.06
C VAL A 17 -4.20 -14.24 0.22
N VAL A 18 -5.31 -13.77 -0.35
CA VAL A 18 -5.75 -12.38 -0.19
C VAL A 18 -6.07 -12.07 1.27
N ALA A 19 -6.76 -12.97 1.97
CA ALA A 19 -7.06 -12.79 3.39
C ALA A 19 -5.79 -12.71 4.25
N ASP A 20 -4.82 -13.60 3.99
CA ASP A 20 -3.53 -13.58 4.69
C ASP A 20 -2.69 -12.33 4.35
N LEU A 21 -2.72 -11.85 3.11
CA LEU A 21 -2.03 -10.63 2.71
C LEU A 21 -2.58 -9.42 3.47
N VAL A 22 -3.91 -9.30 3.56
CA VAL A 22 -4.57 -8.22 4.31
C VAL A 22 -4.22 -8.31 5.80
N LYS A 23 -4.23 -9.50 6.38
CA LYS A 23 -3.86 -9.71 7.78
C LYS A 23 -2.42 -9.31 8.09
N ASN A 24 -1.49 -9.56 7.17
CA ASN A 24 -0.08 -9.20 7.32
C ASN A 24 0.22 -7.77 6.86
N SER A 25 -0.76 -7.06 6.28
CA SER A 25 -0.56 -5.69 5.84
C SER A 25 -0.46 -4.75 7.04
N LYS A 26 0.55 -3.87 7.03
CA LYS A 26 0.65 -2.79 8.01
C LYS A 26 -0.19 -1.62 7.51
N GLN A 27 -1.27 -1.30 8.22
CA GLN A 27 -2.03 -0.07 7.95
C GLN A 27 -1.19 1.14 8.34
N VAL A 28 -0.96 2.02 7.36
CA VAL A 28 -0.28 3.30 7.57
C VAL A 28 -1.37 4.34 7.80
N THR A 29 -1.42 4.92 9.00
CA THR A 29 -2.49 5.86 9.40
C THR A 29 -1.99 7.23 9.82
N SER A 30 -0.70 7.38 10.15
CA SER A 30 -0.12 8.66 10.54
C SER A 30 0.67 9.29 9.39
N ASN A 31 0.61 10.61 9.29
CA ASN A 31 1.42 11.38 8.33
C ASN A 31 2.92 11.13 8.50
N GLU A 32 3.36 10.85 9.73
CA GLU A 32 4.74 10.49 10.05
C GLU A 32 5.18 9.15 9.44
N GLU A 33 4.26 8.20 9.27
CA GLU A 33 4.52 6.95 8.56
C GLU A 33 4.33 7.08 7.04
N ILE A 34 3.50 8.02 6.57
CA ILE A 34 3.29 8.29 5.13
C ILE A 34 4.54 8.91 4.49
N ALA A 35 5.24 9.80 5.20
CA ALA A 35 6.44 10.48 4.68
C ALA A 35 7.59 9.53 4.27
N PRO A 36 8.04 8.58 5.11
CA PRO A 36 9.08 7.63 4.74
C PRO A 36 8.61 6.66 3.65
N VAL A 37 7.34 6.23 3.68
CA VAL A 37 6.79 5.36 2.63
C VAL A 37 6.78 6.09 1.29
N GLY A 38 6.28 7.32 1.24
CA GLY A 38 6.28 8.17 0.04
C GLY A 38 7.69 8.50 -0.45
N THR A 39 8.64 8.70 0.47
CA THR A 39 10.06 8.94 0.13
C THR A 39 10.68 7.72 -0.54
N ILE A 40 10.48 6.53 0.02
CA ILE A 40 11.01 5.27 -0.54
C ILE A 40 10.38 4.99 -1.91
N SER A 41 9.07 5.21 -2.05
CA SER A 41 8.36 5.06 -3.33
C SER A 41 8.77 6.08 -4.38
N ALA A 42 9.17 7.29 -3.97
CA ALA A 42 9.66 8.34 -4.86
C ALA A 42 11.17 8.25 -5.15
N ASN A 43 11.78 7.05 -5.05
CA ASN A 43 13.21 6.82 -5.27
C ASN A 43 14.12 7.64 -4.33
N SER A 44 13.81 7.61 -3.03
CA SER A 44 14.51 8.36 -1.97
C SER A 44 14.35 9.88 -2.03
N ASP A 45 13.36 10.38 -2.78
CA ASP A 45 13.01 11.79 -2.79
C ASP A 45 12.20 12.18 -1.54
N THR A 46 12.91 12.79 -0.58
CA THR A 46 12.34 13.27 0.68
C THR A 46 11.41 14.48 0.52
N GLU A 47 11.54 15.25 -0.56
CA GLU A 47 10.68 16.39 -0.85
C GLU A 47 9.29 15.89 -1.29
N ILE A 48 9.27 14.93 -2.21
CA ILE A 48 8.05 14.27 -2.67
C ILE A 48 7.38 13.48 -1.55
N GLY A 49 8.15 12.73 -0.75
CA GLY A 49 7.61 11.99 0.39
C GLY A 49 6.95 12.91 1.43
N ARG A 50 7.55 14.06 1.73
CA ARG A 50 6.96 15.08 2.63
C ARG A 50 5.72 15.75 2.02
N TYR A 51 5.71 15.97 0.71
CA TYR A 51 4.55 16.49 0.01
C TYR A 51 3.35 15.54 0.10
N LEU A 52 3.58 14.24 -0.10
CA LEU A 52 2.56 13.19 -0.01
C LEU A 52 2.01 12.99 1.42
N ALA A 53 2.83 13.25 2.43
CA ALA A 53 2.48 13.06 3.84
C ALA A 53 1.65 14.18 4.47
N GLY A 54 1.47 15.33 3.82
CA GLY A 54 0.76 16.46 4.42
C GLY A 54 0.92 17.80 3.71
N GLY A 55 1.29 17.79 2.43
CA GLY A 55 1.64 18.99 1.66
C GLY A 55 0.48 19.95 1.37
N LYS A 56 -0.01 20.64 2.40
CA LYS A 56 -0.63 21.98 2.33
C LYS A 56 0.16 23.01 3.16
N ALA A 57 1.48 22.86 3.31
CA ALA A 57 2.30 23.77 4.12
C ALA A 57 3.39 24.54 3.37
N ALA A 58 3.56 24.34 2.06
CA ALA A 58 4.66 24.98 1.31
C ALA A 58 4.22 26.00 0.23
N ARG A 59 2.93 26.21 -0.01
CA ARG A 59 2.43 27.17 -1.01
C ARG A 59 1.12 27.84 -0.58
N GLU A 60 1.16 28.59 0.51
CA GLU A 60 0.16 29.60 0.83
C GLU A 60 0.84 30.72 1.62
N ASN A 61 1.75 31.44 0.94
CA ASN A 61 2.34 32.72 1.35
C ASN A 61 3.07 33.35 0.14
N LEU A 62 2.34 33.45 -0.98
CA LEU A 62 2.64 34.34 -2.09
C LEU A 62 1.31 34.91 -2.60
#